data_AF-A0A0U2JDY8-F1
#
_entry.id   AF-A0A0U2JDY8-F1
#
_cell.length_a   1.000
_cell.length_b   1.000
_cell.length_c   1.000
_cell.angle_alpha   90.00
_cell.angle_beta   90.00
_cell.angle_gamma   90.00
#
_symmetry.space_group_name_H-M   'P 1'
#
loop_
_entity.id
_entity.type
_entity.pdbx_description
1 polymer ?
#
loop_
_entity_poly.entity_id
_entity_poly.type
_entity_poly.pdbx_seq_one_letter_code
_entity_poly.pdbx_strand_id
1 'polypeptide(L)' 'MNEIDPERETVVHCKMGGRSAKAIDALQRSGFQGKLANLAGGITAWSNDVDPSVPKY' A
#
# COMPACT_ATOMS: atom_id res chain seq x y z
N MET A 1 3.74 11.99 -12.81
CA MET A 1 3.28 12.20 -11.41
C MET A 1 1.77 12.45 -11.33
N ASN A 2 0.97 11.95 -12.28
CA ASN A 2 -0.48 12.19 -12.36
C ASN A 2 -1.29 10.88 -12.40
N GLU A 3 -0.66 9.73 -12.18
CA GLU A 3 -1.33 8.42 -12.14
C GLU A 3 -2.00 8.14 -10.79
N ILE A 4 -1.47 8.76 -9.73
CA ILE A 4 -2.01 8.69 -8.37
C ILE A 4 -2.56 10.07 -8.03
N ASP A 5 -3.85 10.13 -7.73
CA ASP A 5 -4.55 11.36 -7.34
C ASP A 5 -4.07 11.80 -5.94
N PRO A 6 -3.41 12.97 -5.80
CA PRO A 6 -2.92 13.44 -4.51
C PRO A 6 -4.02 13.87 -3.55
N GLU A 7 -5.22 14.18 -4.04
CA GLU A 7 -6.36 14.62 -3.23
C GLU A 7 -7.10 13.44 -2.55
N ARG A 8 -6.72 12.21 -2.89
CA ARG A 8 -7.31 10.98 -2.33
C ARG A 8 -6.30 10.21 -1.51
N GLU A 9 -6.79 9.64 -0.40
CA GLU A 9 -6.02 8.66 0.34
C GLU A 9 -5.76 7.42 -0.52
N THR A 10 -4.48 7.07 -0.67
CA THR A 10 -4.05 5.91 -1.43
C THR A 10 -3.45 4.87 -0.50
N VAL A 11 -4.05 3.68 -0.44
CA VAL A 11 -3.52 2.53 0.28
C VAL A 11 -2.65 1.71 -0.66
N VAL A 12 -1.38 1.53 -0.31
CA VAL A 12 -0.42 0.71 -1.06
C VAL A 12 -0.20 -0.60 -0.32
N HIS A 13 -0.25 -1.72 -1.04
CA HIS A 13 -0.03 -3.04 -0.46
C HIS A 13 0.90 -3.90 -1.32
N CYS A 14 1.58 -4.84 -0.67
CA CYS A 14 2.25 -5.95 -1.33
C CYS A 14 1.91 -7.26 -0.59
N LYS A 15 2.65 -8.35 -0.83
CA LYS A 15 2.42 -9.63 -0.13
C LYS A 15 2.43 -9.49 1.39
N MET A 16 3.52 -8.94 1.94
CA MET A 16 3.74 -8.83 3.40
C MET A 16 3.99 -7.38 3.90
N GLY A 17 3.63 -6.36 3.12
CA GLY A 17 3.78 -4.93 3.50
C GLY A 17 5.19 -4.31 3.36
N GLY A 18 6.25 -5.10 3.19
CA GLY A 18 7.62 -4.56 3.12
C GLY A 18 7.98 -3.84 1.81
N ARG A 19 7.50 -4.32 0.66
CA ARG A 19 7.76 -3.66 -0.64
C ARG A 19 6.92 -2.41 -0.82
N SER A 20 5.68 -2.41 -0.35
CA SER A 20 4.79 -1.25 -0.38
C SER A 20 5.31 -0.12 0.51
N ALA A 21 5.88 -0.43 1.68
CA ALA A 21 6.57 0.57 2.49
C ALA A 21 7.72 1.25 1.71
N LYS A 22 8.59 0.47 1.05
CA LYS A 22 9.67 1.02 0.22
C LYS A 22 9.16 1.85 -0.95
N ALA A 23 8.03 1.48 -1.56
CA ALA A 23 7.41 2.24 -2.64
C ALA A 23 6.87 3.60 -2.14
N ILE A 24 6.23 3.62 -0.97
CA ILE A 24 5.80 4.87 -0.31
C ILE A 24 7.00 5.76 -0.03
N ASP A 25 8.08 5.22 0.55
CA ASP A 25 9.30 5.99 0.80
C ASP A 25 9.87 6.60 -0.50
N ALA A 26 9.87 5.82 -1.59
CA ALA A 26 10.34 6.30 -2.89
C ALA A 26 9.45 7.43 -3.46
N LEU A 27 8.12 7.30 -3.36
CA LEU A 27 7.16 8.33 -3.79
C LEU A 27 7.31 9.63 -2.98
N GLN A 28 7.45 9.51 -1.65
CA GLN A 28 7.66 10.66 -0.78
C GLN A 28 8.99 11.36 -1.10
N ARG A 29 10.07 10.59 -1.32
CA ARG A 29 11.37 11.13 -1.74
C ARG A 29 11.34 11.76 -3.13
N SER A 30 10.45 11.34 -4.02
CA SER A 30 10.25 11.97 -5.33
C SER A 30 9.36 13.23 -5.26
N GLY A 31 8.92 13.64 -4.07
CA GLY A 31 8.12 14.84 -3.87
C GLY A 31 6.61 14.63 -4.00
N PHE A 32 6.12 13.39 -3.95
CA PHE A 32 4.68 13.14 -3.91
C PHE A 32 4.09 13.64 -2.58
N GLN A 33 3.09 14.51 -2.65
CA GLN A 33 2.50 15.16 -1.48
C GLN A 33 1.17 14.54 -1.03
N GLY A 34 0.60 13.64 -1.82
CA GLY A 34 -0.68 13.00 -1.49
C GLY A 34 -0.57 12.05 -0.29
N LYS A 35 -1.72 11.76 0.31
CA LYS A 35 -1.80 10.88 1.50
C LYS A 35 -1.59 9.41 1.11
N LEU A 36 -0.49 8.83 1.58
CA LEU A 36 -0.14 7.41 1.34
C LEU A 36 -0.24 6.62 2.64
N ALA A 37 -0.87 5.44 2.59
CA ALA A 37 -0.95 4.49 3.70
C ALA A 37 -0.40 3.13 3.27
N ASN A 38 0.41 2.49 4.12
CA ASN A 38 0.88 1.12 3.90
C ASN A 38 -0.08 0.14 4.56
N LEU A 39 -0.56 -0.88 3.82
CA LEU A 39 -1.30 -1.97 4.44
C LEU A 39 -0.35 -2.84 5.29
N ALA A 40 -0.46 -2.73 6.61
CA ALA A 40 0.35 -3.49 7.55
C ALA A 40 0.16 -5.00 7.34
N GLY A 41 1.27 -5.75 7.25
CA GLY A 41 1.25 -7.18 6.95
C GLY A 41 0.83 -7.55 5.51
N GLY A 42 0.52 -6.57 4.66
CA GLY A 42 0.17 -6.77 3.26
C GLY A 42 -1.12 -7.55 3.03
N ILE A 43 -1.30 -8.04 1.81
CA ILE A 43 -2.50 -8.81 1.44
C ILE A 43 -2.60 -10.12 2.22
N THR A 44 -1.47 -10.69 2.67
CA THR A 44 -1.50 -11.89 3.51
C THR A 44 -2.17 -11.64 4.86
N ALA A 45 -1.90 -10.51 5.52
CA ALA A 45 -2.59 -10.16 6.75
C ALA A 45 -4.08 -9.87 6.50
N TRP A 46 -4.41 -9.17 5.43
CA TRP A 46 -5.81 -8.97 5.02
C TRP A 46 -6.56 -10.29 4.84
N SER A 47 -5.98 -11.24 4.11
CA SER A 47 -6.56 -12.59 3.92
C SER A 47 -6.71 -13.38 5.21
N ASN A 48 -5.92 -13.10 6.24
CA ASN A 48 -6.00 -13.83 7.51
C ASN A 48 -7.00 -13.18 8.48
N ASP A 49 -6.98 -11.85 8.54
CA ASP A 49 -7.58 -11.10 9.65
C ASP A 49 -8.87 -10.39 9.25
N VAL A 50 -9.09 -10.14 7.95
CA VAL A 50 -10.20 -9.34 7.43
C VAL A 50 -11.10 -10.13 6.49
N ASP A 51 -10.53 -10.70 5.42
CA ASP A 51 -11.31 -11.40 4.38
C ASP A 51 -10.63 -12.71 3.95
N PRO A 52 -11.02 -13.84 4.56
CA PRO A 52 -10.51 -15.17 4.21
C PRO A 52 -10.81 -15.63 2.78
N SER A 53 -11.72 -14.97 2.06
CA SER A 53 -12.02 -15.31 0.67
C SER A 53 -10.93 -14.84 -0.31
N VAL A 54 -10.12 -13.86 0.09
CA VAL A 54 -8.99 -13.38 -0.71
C VAL A 54 -7.88 -14.45 -0.74
N PRO A 55 -7.53 -15.02 -1.91
CA PRO A 55 -6.55 -16.10 -1.99
C PRO A 55 -5.15 -15.68 -1.54
N LYS A 56 -4.48 -16.60 -0.83
CA LYS A 56 -3.07 -16.47 -0.44
C LYS A 56 -2.18 -17.20 -1.46
N TYR A 57 -1.12 -16.53 -1.90
CA TYR A 57 -0.08 -17.05 -2.78
C TYR A 57 1.29 -16.58 -2.32
#